data_AF-A0A1X1FCJ0-F1
#
_entry.id   AF-A0A1X1FCJ0-F1
#
_cell.length_a   1.000
_cell.length_b   1.000
_cell.length_c   1.000
_cell.angle_alpha   90.00
_cell.angle_beta   90.00
_cell.angle_gamma   90.00
#
_symmetry.space_group_name_H-M   'P 1'
#
loop_
_entity.id
_entity.type
_entity.pdbx_description
1 polymer ?
#
loop_
_entity_poly.entity_id
_entity_poly.type
_entity_poly.pdbx_seq_one_letter_code
_entity_poly.pdbx_strand_id
1 'polypeptide(L)' 'MKEKKLVSRIEKVEMQELIRIEHVYGDGTPDMPVKKEVEFWTKGGVLVGRKSINDLMEFSHR' A
#
# COMPACT_ATOMS: atom_id res chain seq x y z
N MET A 1 4.94 38.51 -1.75
CA MET A 1 4.78 37.53 -0.65
C MET A 1 5.78 36.41 -0.89
N LYS A 2 6.65 36.08 0.07
CA LYS A 2 7.59 34.95 -0.06
C LYS A 2 6.97 33.75 0.65
N GLU A 3 6.66 32.69 -0.09
CA GLU A 3 6.19 31.42 0.46
C GLU A 3 7.29 30.81 1.35
N LYS A 4 7.01 30.64 2.63
CA LYS A 4 7.86 29.85 3.53
C LYS A 4 7.61 28.37 3.23
N LYS A 5 8.53 27.74 2.51
CA LYS A 5 8.57 26.29 2.33
C LYS A 5 8.85 25.64 3.69
N LEU A 6 7.83 25.03 4.30
CA LEU A 6 7.98 24.28 5.54
C LEU A 6 8.75 23.00 5.22
N VAL A 7 10.00 22.91 5.65
CA VAL A 7 10.79 21.68 5.55
C VAL A 7 10.63 20.95 6.88
N SER A 8 9.76 19.94 6.92
CA SER A 8 9.63 19.07 8.10
C SER A 8 10.91 18.26 8.25
N ARG A 9 11.63 18.46 9.35
CA ARG A 9 12.81 17.66 9.68
C ARG A 9 12.31 16.31 10.20
N ILE A 10 12.68 15.21 9.53
CA ILE A 10 12.39 13.86 10.04
C ILE A 10 13.34 13.61 11.21
N GLU A 11 12.77 13.44 12.41
CA GLU A 11 13.56 13.28 13.64
C GLU A 11 13.87 11.81 13.96
N LYS A 12 12.99 10.89 13.58
CA LYS A 12 13.13 9.46 13.84
C LYS A 12 12.49 8.62 12.75
N VAL A 13 13.13 7.50 12.42
CA VAL A 13 12.59 6.44 11.57
C VAL A 13 12.72 5.14 12.33
N GLU A 14 11.67 4.34 12.33
CA GLU A 14 11.65 3.00 12.91
C GLU A 14 11.24 1.98 11.86
N MET A 15 11.92 0.85 11.83
CA MET A 15 11.51 -0.29 11.02
C MET A 15 10.53 -1.13 11.82
N GLN A 16 9.40 -1.48 11.21
CA GLN A 16 8.35 -2.25 11.86
C GLN A 16 7.88 -3.38 10.95
N GLU A 17 7.57 -4.52 11.55
CA GLU A 17 6.88 -5.62 10.87
C GLU A 17 5.40 -5.28 10.71
N LEU A 18 4.86 -5.54 9.52
CA LEU A 18 3.45 -5.31 9.19
C LEU A 18 2.74 -6.63 8.92
N ILE A 19 1.45 -6.66 9.20
CA ILE A 19 0.54 -7.72 8.79
C ILE A 19 0.11 -7.42 7.35
N ARG A 20 0.30 -8.39 6.46
CA ARG A 20 -0.14 -8.30 5.05
C ARG A 20 -1.43 -9.09 4.88
N ILE A 21 -2.48 -8.42 4.43
CA ILE A 21 -3.78 -9.05 4.14
C ILE A 21 -4.02 -8.98 2.63
N GLU A 22 -4.34 -10.12 2.01
CA GLU A 22 -4.70 -10.19 0.60
C GLU A 22 -6.21 -10.33 0.46
N HIS A 23 -6.81 -9.44 -0.32
CA HIS A 23 -8.20 -9.52 -0.72
C HIS A 23 -8.27 -9.95 -2.18
N VAL A 24 -9.04 -11.00 -2.44
CA VAL A 24 -9.30 -11.49 -3.78
C VAL A 24 -10.79 -11.30 -4.07
N TYR A 25 -11.09 -10.57 -5.13
CA TYR A 25 -12.45 -10.26 -5.56
C TYR A 25 -12.69 -10.80 -6.96
N GLY A 26 -13.95 -11.06 -7.27
CA GLY A 26 -14.38 -11.56 -8.58
C GLY A 26 -14.39 -13.07 -8.67
N ASP A 27 -15.12 -13.58 -9.66
CA ASP A 27 -15.33 -15.02 -9.88
C ASP A 27 -14.56 -15.56 -11.08
N GLY A 28 -13.84 -14.68 -11.80
CA GLY A 28 -13.03 -15.06 -12.96
C GLY A 28 -13.81 -15.19 -14.25
N THR A 29 -15.03 -14.68 -14.30
CA THR A 29 -15.79 -14.52 -15.54
C THR A 29 -15.32 -13.28 -16.33
N PRO A 30 -15.60 -13.21 -17.65
CA PRO A 30 -15.30 -12.01 -18.44
C PRO A 30 -15.95 -10.73 -17.89
N ASP A 31 -17.16 -10.84 -17.35
CA ASP A 31 -17.90 -9.72 -16.79
C ASP A 31 -17.43 -9.35 -15.36
N MET A 32 -16.86 -10.32 -14.62
CA MET A 32 -16.30 -10.11 -13.29
C MET A 32 -14.89 -10.73 -13.16
N PRO A 33 -13.87 -10.09 -13.76
CA PRO A 33 -12.50 -10.58 -13.70
C PRO A 33 -11.95 -10.56 -12.27
N VAL A 34 -11.05 -11.50 -11.97
CA VAL A 34 -10.39 -11.56 -10.66
C VAL A 34 -9.54 -10.32 -10.44
N LYS A 35 -9.74 -9.65 -9.31
CA LYS A 35 -8.92 -8.53 -8.83
C LYS A 35 -8.30 -8.89 -7.50
N LYS A 36 -7.10 -8.39 -7.27
CA LYS A 36 -6.39 -8.59 -6.00
C LYS A 36 -5.97 -7.24 -5.42
N GLU A 37 -6.26 -7.05 -4.15
CA GLU A 37 -5.79 -5.93 -3.35
C GLU A 37 -4.98 -6.45 -2.16
N VAL A 38 -3.95 -5.71 -1.78
CA VAL A 38 -3.10 -6.02 -0.65
C VAL A 38 -3.15 -4.85 0.31
N GLU A 39 -3.40 -5.14 1.58
CA GLU A 39 -3.34 -4.18 2.68
C GLU A 39 -2.19 -4.49 3.61
N PHE A 40 -1.59 -3.43 4.14
CA PHE A 40 -0.52 -3.50 5.13
C PHE A 40 -0.97 -2.83 6.42
N TRP A 41 -1.03 -3.62 7.49
CA TRP A 41 -1.52 -3.18 8.80
C TRP A 41 -0.42 -3.27 9.83
N THR A 42 -0.38 -2.31 10.77
CA THR A 42 0.43 -2.47 11.98
C THR A 42 -0.19 -3.56 12.86
N LYS A 43 0.63 -4.16 13.74
CA LYS A 43 0.12 -5.12 14.74
C LYS A 43 -0.90 -4.50 15.71
N GLY A 44 -0.94 -3.17 15.81
CA GLY A 44 -1.94 -2.42 16.57
C GLY A 44 -3.23 -2.10 15.81
N GLY A 45 -3.41 -2.61 14.58
CA GLY A 45 -4.64 -2.43 13.81
C GLY A 45 -4.73 -1.11 13.06
N VAL A 46 -3.60 -0.47 12.73
CA VAL A 46 -3.58 0.74 11.89
C VAL A 46 -3.23 0.38 10.45
N LEU A 47 -4.05 0.81 9.50
CA LEU A 47 -3.76 0.64 8.07
C LEU A 47 -2.67 1.61 7.64
N VAL A 48 -1.55 1.07 7.16
CA VAL A 48 -0.41 1.84 6.65
C VAL A 48 -0.57 2.12 5.16
N GLY A 49 -1.16 1.19 4.41
CA GLY A 49 -1.41 1.38 3.00
C GLY A 49 -2.16 0.23 2.35
N ARG A 50 -2.75 0.52 1.19
CA ARG A 50 -3.44 -0.43 0.31
C ARG A 50 -2.87 -0.29 -1.10
N LYS A 51 -2.67 -1.41 -1.79
CA LYS A 51 -2.22 -1.45 -3.19
C LYS A 51 -2.97 -2.52 -3.99
N SER A 52 -3.27 -2.22 -5.24
CA SER A 52 -3.73 -3.24 -6.19
C SER A 52 -2.54 -4.08 -6.64
N ILE A 53 -2.72 -5.40 -6.77
CA ILE A 53 -1.59 -6.30 -7.11
C ILE A 53 -1.05 -6.04 -8.53
N ASN A 54 -1.87 -5.50 -9.43
CA ASN A 54 -1.44 -5.11 -10.76
C ASN A 54 -0.35 -4.01 -10.70
N ASP A 55 -0.38 -3.16 -9.67
CA ASP A 55 0.61 -2.10 -9.46
C ASP A 55 1.91 -2.61 -8.80
N LEU A 56 1.89 -3.82 -8.22
CA LEU A 56 3.06 -4.44 -7.60
C LEU A 56 3.98 -5.13 -8.61
N MET A 57 3.44 -5.62 -9.73
CA MET A 57 4.20 -6.29 -10.80
C MET A 57 5.08 -5.32 -11.60
N GLU A 58 4.78 -4.02 -11.58
CA GLU A 58 5.63 -2.99 -12.22
C GLU A 58 6.97 -2.78 -11.50
N PHE A 59 7.08 -3.14 -10.22
CA PHE A 59 8.31 -2.95 -9.44
C PHE A 59 9.27 -4.14 -9.50
N SER A 60 8.83 -5.31 -9.95
CA SER A 60 9.66 -6.54 -9.98
C SER A 60 10.48 -6.74 -11.25
N HIS A 61 10.42 -5.79 -12.21
CA HIS A 61 11.14 -5.85 -13.49
C HIS A 61 12.20 -4.74 -13.68
N ARG A 62 12.67 -4.10 -12.61
CA ARG A 62 13.81 -3.16 -12.66
C ARG A 62 15.02 -3.69 -11.91
#